data_AF-A0A2V6QQW5-F1
#
_entry.id   AF-A0A2V6QQW5-F1
#
_cell.length_a   1.000
_cell.length_b   1.000
_cell.length_c   1.000
_cell.angle_alpha   90.00
_cell.angle_beta   90.00
_cell.angle_gamma   90.00
#
_symmetry.space_group_name_H-M   'P 1'
#
loop_
_entity.id
_entity.type
_entity.pdbx_description
1 polymer ?
#
loop_
_entity_poly.entity_id
_entity_poly.type
_entity_poly.pdbx_seq_one_letter_code
_entity_poly.pdbx_strand_id
1 'polypeptide(L)' 'MSDPSGAENDAAVLSGLLRRQAAICTGCIGAGLGFTMERVLAAVHDLARTEKIEQGMRRCPACGRTKWVVTLEA' A
#
# COMPACT_ATOMS: atom_id res chain seq x y z
N MET A 1 -15.93 -12.04 11.94
CA MET A 1 -14.69 -12.53 12.57
C MET A 1 -13.57 -12.16 11.62
N SER A 2 -12.75 -11.17 11.98
CA SER A 2 -11.62 -10.76 11.14
C SER A 2 -10.49 -11.74 11.40
N ASP A 3 -10.14 -12.52 10.39
CA ASP A 3 -9.05 -13.48 10.44
C ASP A 3 -7.71 -12.72 10.57
N PRO A 4 -7.00 -12.78 11.70
CA PRO A 4 -5.76 -12.01 11.90
C PRO A 4 -4.67 -12.40 10.87
N SER A 5 -4.74 -13.65 10.39
CA SER A 5 -3.88 -14.23 9.35
C SER A 5 -3.89 -13.46 8.02
N GLY A 6 -5.00 -12.78 7.70
CA GLY A 6 -5.15 -12.04 6.45
C GLY A 6 -4.43 -10.69 6.47
N ALA A 7 -4.43 -10.00 7.61
CA ALA A 7 -3.89 -8.65 7.71
C ALA A 7 -2.35 -8.62 7.72
N GLU A 8 -1.70 -9.54 8.47
CA GLU A 8 -0.24 -9.68 8.44
C GLU A 8 0.27 -10.08 7.05
N ASN A 9 -0.50 -10.91 6.34
CA ASN A 9 -0.21 -11.26 4.95
C ASN A 9 -0.35 -10.05 4.01
N ASP A 10 -1.38 -9.21 4.21
CA ASP A 10 -1.63 -8.04 3.35
C ASP A 10 -0.51 -7.00 3.46
N ALA A 11 0.04 -6.75 4.65
CA ALA A 11 1.18 -5.86 4.84
C ALA A 11 2.46 -6.40 4.17
N ALA A 12 2.72 -7.71 4.27
CA ALA A 12 3.86 -8.35 3.61
C ALA A 12 3.74 -8.30 2.07
N VAL A 13 2.54 -8.55 1.54
CA VAL A 13 2.25 -8.42 0.10
C VAL A 13 2.44 -6.98 -0.36
N LEU A 14 1.97 -6.00 0.42
CA LEU A 14 2.16 -4.58 0.14
C LEU A 14 3.64 -4.18 0.16
N SER A 15 4.42 -4.62 1.15
CA SER A 15 5.88 -4.38 1.20
C SER A 15 6.56 -4.95 -0.06
N GLY A 16 6.21 -6.17 -0.45
CA GLY A 16 6.73 -6.78 -1.68
C GLY A 16 6.36 -6.01 -2.95
N LEU A 17 5.15 -5.42 -3.00
CA LEU A 17 4.75 -4.52 -4.08
C LEU A 17 5.59 -3.24 -4.08
N LEU A 18 5.70 -2.57 -2.94
CA LEU A 18 6.41 -1.29 -2.81
C LEU A 18 7.92 -1.42 -3.07
N ARG A 19 8.54 -2.56 -2.73
CA ARG A 19 9.93 -2.85 -3.11
C ARG A 19 10.14 -2.96 -4.62
N ARG A 20 9.11 -3.39 -5.37
CA ARG A 20 9.14 -3.43 -6.84
C ARG A 20 8.67 -2.12 -7.49
N GLN A 21 7.78 -1.42 -6.81
CA GLN A 21 7.17 -0.16 -7.25
C GLN A 21 7.28 0.84 -6.10
N ALA A 22 8.41 1.56 -6.06
CA ALA A 22 8.76 2.44 -4.96
C ALA A 22 7.68 3.47 -4.61
N ALA A 23 6.80 3.82 -5.56
CA ALA A 23 5.67 4.74 -5.38
C ALA A 23 4.41 4.21 -6.07
N ILE A 24 3.29 4.07 -5.35
CA ILE A 24 2.00 3.71 -5.93
C ILE A 24 0.82 4.28 -5.11
N CYS A 25 -0.27 4.66 -5.76
CA CYS A 25 -1.45 5.17 -5.06
C CYS A 25 -2.36 4.07 -4.52
N THR A 26 -3.08 4.36 -3.43
CA THR A 26 -3.97 3.39 -2.75
C THR A 26 -4.99 2.74 -3.68
N GLY A 27 -5.52 3.48 -4.65
CA GLY A 27 -6.41 2.92 -5.67
C GLY A 27 -5.73 1.94 -6.63
N CYS A 28 -4.48 2.18 -7.02
CA CYS A 28 -3.71 1.26 -7.86
C CYS A 28 -3.24 0.04 -7.07
N ILE A 29 -2.93 0.19 -5.77
CA ILE A 29 -2.69 -0.93 -4.86
C ILE A 29 -3.92 -1.84 -4.83
N GLY A 30 -5.10 -1.26 -4.56
CA GLY A 30 -6.36 -2.01 -4.51
C GLY A 30 -6.65 -2.78 -5.81
N ALA A 31 -6.52 -2.11 -6.96
CA ALA A 31 -6.71 -2.75 -8.26
C ALA A 31 -5.66 -3.83 -8.56
N GLY A 32 -4.39 -3.61 -8.22
CA GLY A 32 -3.30 -4.54 -8.51
C GLY A 32 -3.27 -5.77 -7.61
N LEU A 33 -3.69 -5.62 -6.35
CA LEU A 33 -3.69 -6.70 -5.35
C LEU A 33 -5.09 -7.34 -5.15
N GLY A 34 -6.12 -6.79 -5.79
CA GLY A 34 -7.51 -7.19 -5.52
C GLY A 34 -7.99 -6.83 -4.11
N PHE A 35 -7.40 -5.80 -3.50
CA PHE A 35 -7.76 -5.35 -2.16
C PHE A 35 -8.89 -4.33 -2.21
N THR A 36 -9.80 -4.40 -1.24
CA THR A 36 -10.72 -3.30 -0.96
C THR A 36 -9.94 -2.11 -0.41
N MET A 37 -10.50 -0.90 -0.51
CA MET A 37 -9.82 0.29 0.03
C MET A 37 -9.54 0.16 1.53
N GLU A 38 -10.45 -0.44 2.29
CA GLU A 38 -10.27 -0.71 3.73
C GLU A 38 -9.07 -1.62 3.98
N ARG A 39 -8.91 -2.70 3.20
CA ARG A 39 -7.74 -3.60 3.29
C ARG A 39 -6.45 -2.91 2.90
N VAL A 40 -6.47 -2.05 1.87
CA VAL A 40 -5.30 -1.24 1.52
C VAL A 40 -4.89 -0.34 2.68
N LEU A 41 -5.83 0.38 3.30
CA LEU A 41 -5.54 1.27 4.41
C LEU A 41 -5.05 0.50 5.65
N ALA A 42 -5.64 -0.65 5.94
CA ALA A 42 -5.17 -1.53 7.02
C ALA A 42 -3.75 -2.03 6.77
N ALA A 43 -3.45 -2.54 5.57
CA ALA A 43 -2.12 -3.00 5.18
C ALA A 43 -1.07 -1.88 5.24
N VAL A 44 -1.41 -0.68 4.77
CA VAL A 44 -0.54 0.51 4.86
C VAL A 44 -0.27 0.86 6.33
N HIS A 45 -1.30 0.85 7.17
CA HIS A 45 -1.15 1.14 8.59
C HIS A 45 -0.29 0.09 9.32
N ASP A 46 -0.49 -1.20 9.01
CA ASP A 46 0.30 -2.29 9.58
C ASP A 46 1.76 -2.24 9.11
N LEU A 47 1.98 -1.96 7.83
CA LEU A 47 3.31 -1.79 7.27
C LEU A 47 4.05 -0.61 7.91
N ALA A 48 3.35 0.51 8.17
CA ALA A 48 3.93 1.68 8.84
C ALA A 48 4.47 1.42 10.25
N ARG A 49 4.04 0.32 10.90
CA ARG A 49 4.56 -0.08 12.22
C ARG A 49 5.95 -0.72 12.14
N THR A 50 6.29 -1.28 10.98
CA THR A 50 7.50 -2.11 10.79
C THR A 50 8.47 -1.53 9.78
N GLU A 51 8.00 -0.70 8.85
CA GLU A 51 8.79 -0.03 7.82
C GLU A 51 8.53 1.49 7.81
N LYS A 52 9.52 2.27 7.39
CA LYS A 52 9.33 3.70 7.15
C LYS A 52 8.63 3.88 5.81
N ILE A 53 7.41 4.40 5.88
CA ILE A 53 6.63 4.74 4.69
C ILE A 53 6.31 6.23 4.69
N GLU A 54 6.35 6.82 3.51
CA GLU A 54 5.93 8.20 3.29
C GLU A 54 4.59 8.18 2.53
N GLN A 55 3.67 9.06 2.92
CA GLN A 55 2.34 9.18 2.33
C GLN A 55 2.06 10.63 1.96
N GLY A 56 1.55 10.86 0.75
CA GLY A 56 1.21 12.22 0.33
C GLY A 56 0.50 12.31 -1.00
N MET A 57 -0.08 13.49 -1.27
CA MET A 57 -0.68 13.81 -2.57
C MET A 57 0.43 14.00 -3.61
N ARG A 58 0.63 12.98 -4.45
CA ARG A 58 1.64 12.97 -5.51
C ARG A 58 1.08 12.35 -6.79
N ARG A 59 1.75 12.58 -7.91
CA ARG A 59 1.41 11.93 -9.18
C ARG A 59 1.79 10.45 -9.09
N CYS A 60 0.80 9.56 -9.17
CA CYS A 60 1.03 8.12 -9.17
C CYS A 60 1.67 7.68 -10.48
N PRO A 61 2.82 6.97 -10.47
CA PRO A 61 3.47 6.52 -11.71
C PRO A 61 2.64 5.46 -12.46
N ALA A 62 1.82 4.66 -11.75
CA ALA A 62 1.02 3.60 -12.36
C ALA A 62 -0.20 4.11 -13.14
N CYS A 63 -0.90 5.13 -12.65
CA CYS A 63 -2.10 5.67 -13.32
C CYS A 63 -1.96 7.11 -13.83
N GLY A 64 -0.80 7.74 -13.63
CA GLY A 64 -0.50 9.09 -14.09
C GLY A 64 -1.27 10.22 -13.40
N ARG A 65 -2.14 9.92 -12.42
CA ARG A 65 -3.02 10.88 -11.74
C ARG A 65 -2.47 11.29 -10.37
N THR A 66 -2.69 12.55 -9.99
CA THR A 66 -2.41 13.04 -8.63
C THR A 66 -3.39 12.42 -7.65
N LYS A 67 -2.87 11.60 -6.74
CA LYS A 67 -3.64 10.83 -5.74
C LYS A 67 -2.81 10.67 -4.46
N TRP A 68 -3.41 10.08 -3.44
CA TRP A 68 -2.68 9.64 -2.25
C TRP A 68 -1.75 8.49 -2.60
N VAL A 69 -0.44 8.76 -2.61
CA VAL A 69 0.63 7.84 -2.97
C VAL A 69 1.34 7.38 -1.71
N VAL A 70 1.60 6.08 -1.65
CA VAL A 70 2.43 5.42 -0.62
C VAL A 70 3.78 5.09 -1.24
N THR A 71 4.84 5.38 -0.51
CA THR A 71 6.23 5.09 -0.89
C THR A 71 6.97 4.45 0.27
N LEU A 72 7.85 3.50 -0.04
CA LEU A 72 8.82 2.97 0.93
C LEU A 72 9.99 3.96 1.02
N GLU A 73 10.36 4.38 2.23
CA GLU A 73 11.64 5.07 2.44
C GLU A 73 12.75 4.02 2.50
N ALA A 74 13.84 4.25 1.76
CA ALA A 74 15.03 3.40 1.74
C ALA A 74 15.92 3.61 2.96
#